data_AF-A0A2P7EHQ3-F1
#
_entry.id   AF-A0A2P7EHQ3-F1
#
_cell.length_a   1.000
_cell.length_b   1.000
_cell.length_c   1.000
_cell.angle_alpha   90.00
_cell.angle_beta   90.00
_cell.angle_gamma   90.00
#
_symmetry.space_group_name_H-M   'P 1'
#
loop_
_entity.id
_entity.type
_entity.pdbx_description
1 polymer ?
#
loop_
_entity_poly.entity_id
_entity_poly.type
_entity_poly.pdbx_seq_one_letter_code
_entity_poly.pdbx_strand_id
1 'polypeptide(L)'
;MPLPHPPGYKPPYQTKLDKRRLLLSVVLFSMMAALLLGFGHRAARVPGTLLQPIPINNFILVVVGAAICGLWAEIIRQLALMARSRDASN
;
A
#
# COMPACT_ATOMS: atom_id res chain seq x y z
N MET A 1 16.38 -15.02 -20.42
CA MET A 1 16.07 -14.16 -21.59
C MET A 1 14.68 -13.59 -21.38
N PRO A 2 14.46 -12.27 -21.51
CA PRO A 2 13.12 -11.70 -21.45
C PRO A 2 12.25 -12.26 -22.57
N LEU A 3 10.97 -12.54 -22.31
CA LEU A 3 10.04 -13.03 -23.32
C LEU A 3 9.76 -11.91 -24.34
N PRO A 4 9.67 -12.22 -25.66
CA PRO A 4 9.27 -11.25 -26.66
C PRO A 4 7.82 -10.81 -26.42
N HIS A 5 7.55 -9.52 -26.56
CA HIS A 5 6.21 -8.98 -26.40
C HIS A 5 5.28 -9.46 -27.54
N PRO A 6 4.00 -9.74 -27.25
CA PRO A 6 3.06 -10.19 -28.26
C PRO A 6 2.79 -9.09 -29.31
N PRO A 7 2.55 -9.47 -30.59
CA PRO A 7 2.32 -8.50 -31.66
C PRO A 7 1.10 -7.63 -31.35
N GLY A 8 1.27 -6.31 -31.43
CA GLY A 8 0.23 -5.32 -31.11
C GLY A 8 0.20 -4.86 -29.65
N TYR A 9 1.08 -5.36 -28.78
CA TYR A 9 1.22 -4.84 -27.42
C TYR A 9 1.77 -3.41 -27.43
N LYS A 10 0.91 -2.44 -27.13
CA LYS A 10 1.33 -1.07 -26.83
C LYS A 10 1.50 -0.96 -25.31
N PRO A 11 2.74 -0.85 -24.79
CA PRO A 11 2.93 -0.68 -23.36
C PRO A 11 2.22 0.60 -22.90
N PRO A 12 1.50 0.57 -21.76
CA PRO A 12 0.89 1.78 -21.23
C PRO A 12 2.01 2.77 -20.88
N TYR A 13 2.06 3.89 -21.59
CA TYR A 13 3.06 4.92 -21.40
C TYR A 13 2.71 5.75 -20.16
N GLN A 14 3.43 5.51 -19.07
CA GLN A 14 3.23 6.22 -17.81
C GLN A 14 4.39 7.20 -17.60
N THR A 15 4.15 8.49 -17.82
CA THR A 15 5.17 9.56 -17.64
C THR A 15 4.98 10.37 -16.35
N LYS A 16 3.82 10.23 -15.69
CA LYS A 16 3.48 11.03 -14.52
C LYS A 16 3.02 10.14 -13.37
N LEU A 17 3.40 10.54 -12.16
CA LEU A 17 2.88 9.92 -10.94
C LEU A 17 1.38 10.18 -10.82
N ASP A 18 0.61 9.12 -10.65
CA ASP A 18 -0.82 9.21 -10.40
C ASP A 18 -1.06 9.49 -8.92
N LYS A 19 -1.28 10.77 -8.60
CA LYS A 19 -1.55 11.26 -7.25
C LYS A 19 -2.83 10.65 -6.65
N ARG A 20 -3.82 10.31 -7.47
CA ARG A 20 -5.06 9.67 -7.01
C ARG A 20 -4.77 8.26 -6.51
N ARG A 21 -3.95 7.50 -7.24
CA ARG A 21 -3.52 6.16 -6.80
C ARG A 21 -2.69 6.19 -5.52
N LEU A 22 -1.82 7.19 -5.35
CA LEU A 22 -1.07 7.38 -4.11
C LEU A 22 -2.00 7.67 -2.92
N LEU A 23 -2.97 8.56 -3.09
CA LEU A 23 -3.96 8.83 -2.04
C LEU A 23 -4.79 7.59 -1.72
N LEU A 24 -5.23 6.85 -2.74
CA LEU A 24 -5.98 5.61 -2.55
C LEU A 24 -5.16 4.56 -1.81
N SER A 25 -3.87 4.37 -2.12
CA SER A 25 -3.03 3.40 -1.42
C SER A 25 -2.87 3.76 0.06
N VAL A 26 -2.63 5.04 0.37
CA VAL A 26 -2.55 5.54 1.75
C VAL A 26 -3.84 5.29 2.50
N VAL A 27 -4.99 5.64 1.91
CA VAL A 27 -6.29 5.45 2.53
C VAL A 27 -6.56 3.96 2.76
N LEU A 28 -6.28 3.10 1.79
CA LEU A 28 -6.52 1.65 1.92
C LEU A 28 -5.71 1.04 3.06
N PHE A 29 -4.40 1.34 3.12
CA PHE A 29 -3.51 0.79 4.15
C PHE A 29 -3.86 1.32 5.54
N SER A 30 -4.16 2.62 5.64
CA SER A 30 -4.62 3.23 6.90
C SER A 30 -5.93 2.60 7.38
N MET A 31 -6.90 2.42 6.48
CA MET A 31 -8.19 1.81 6.80
C MET A 31 -8.03 0.35 7.23
N MET A 32 -7.20 -0.42 6.54
CA MET A 32 -6.93 -1.82 6.89
C MET A 32 -6.24 -1.95 8.25
N ALA A 33 -5.26 -1.09 8.54
CA ALA A 33 -4.61 -1.05 9.85
C ALA A 33 -5.61 -0.69 10.95
N ALA A 34 -6.45 0.34 10.75
CA ALA A 34 -7.47 0.75 11.70
C ALA A 34 -8.50 -0.35 11.97
N LEU A 35 -8.92 -1.08 10.92
CA LEU A 35 -9.81 -2.23 11.05
C LEU A 35 -9.16 -3.35 11.85
N LEU A 36 -7.94 -3.76 11.51
CA LEU A 36 -7.23 -4.83 12.21
C LEU A 36 -7.00 -4.51 13.69
N LEU A 37 -6.58 -3.27 14.00
CA LEU A 37 -6.45 -2.82 15.37
C LEU A 37 -7.81 -2.75 16.09
N GLY A 38 -8.86 -2.30 15.41
CA GLY A 38 -10.22 -2.27 15.95
C GLY A 38 -10.76 -3.66 16.28
N PHE A 39 -10.53 -4.64 15.40
CA PHE A 39 -10.85 -6.05 15.63
C PHE A 39 -10.00 -6.63 16.75
N GLY A 40 -8.69 -6.37 16.77
CA GLY A 40 -7.80 -6.79 17.86
C GLY A 40 -8.23 -6.21 19.20
N HIS A 41 -8.66 -4.95 19.22
CA HIS A 41 -9.15 -4.31 20.44
C HIS A 41 -10.50 -4.88 20.91
N ARG A 42 -11.41 -5.24 19.98
CA ARG A 42 -12.63 -5.98 20.33
C ARG A 42 -12.34 -7.39 20.81
N ALA A 43 -11.42 -8.10 20.16
CA ALA A 43 -11.00 -9.46 20.54
C ALA A 43 -10.35 -9.46 21.93
N ALA A 44 -9.57 -8.44 22.27
CA ALA A 44 -8.98 -8.25 23.59
C ALA A 44 -10.00 -7.95 24.70
N ARG A 45 -11.23 -7.53 24.36
CA ARG A 45 -12.33 -7.31 25.32
C ARG A 45 -13.17 -8.57 25.59
N VAL A 46 -12.87 -9.69 24.93
CA VAL A 46 -13.55 -10.96 25.20
C VAL A 46 -13.03 -11.51 26.54
N PRO A 47 -13.90 -11.90 27.48
CA PRO A 47 -13.48 -12.32 28.80
C PRO A 47 -12.65 -13.62 28.70
N GLY A 48 -11.37 -13.54 29.02
CA GLY A 48 -10.42 -14.66 28.97
C GLY A 48 -9.04 -14.33 28.39
N THR A 49 -8.86 -13.17 27.75
CA THR A 49 -7.56 -12.79 27.16
C THR A 49 -6.79 -11.79 28.01
N LEU A 50 -5.52 -12.10 28.29
CA LEU A 50 -4.51 -11.23 28.95
C LEU A 50 -4.07 -10.01 28.12
N LEU A 51 -4.75 -9.71 27.01
CA LEU A 51 -4.37 -8.60 26.14
C LEU A 51 -4.80 -7.27 26.76
N GLN A 52 -3.83 -6.56 27.31
CA GLN A 52 -4.04 -5.19 27.76
C GLN A 52 -4.48 -4.31 26.57
N PRO A 53 -5.46 -3.42 26.78
CA PRO A 53 -5.94 -2.52 25.74
C PRO A 53 -4.78 -1.66 25.21
N ILE A 54 -4.62 -1.63 23.88
CA ILE A 54 -3.54 -0.90 23.21
C ILE A 54 -3.71 0.60 23.50
N PRO A 55 -2.70 1.30 24.03
CA PRO A 55 -2.78 2.73 24.27
C PRO A 55 -2.94 3.47 22.94
N ILE A 56 -3.79 4.51 22.91
CA ILE A 56 -4.14 5.29 21.71
C ILE A 56 -2.91 5.78 20.96
N ASN A 57 -1.83 6.11 21.67
CA ASN A 57 -0.59 6.57 21.06
C ASN A 57 0.05 5.51 20.13
N ASN A 58 0.03 4.24 20.54
CA ASN A 58 0.54 3.13 19.74
C ASN A 58 -0.37 2.85 18.54
N PHE A 59 -1.68 3.02 18.71
CA PHE A 59 -2.64 2.89 17.61
C PHE A 59 -2.33 3.89 16.49
N ILE A 60 -2.13 5.16 16.84
CA ILE A 60 -1.80 6.22 15.87
C ILE A 60 -0.48 5.91 15.17
N LEU A 61 0.55 5.50 15.92
CA LEU A 61 1.85 5.13 15.36
C LEU A 61 1.74 4.02 14.32
N VAL A 62 0.97 2.96 14.58
CA VAL A 62 0.80 1.85 13.64
C VAL A 62 0.04 2.28 12.39
N VAL A 63 -1.01 3.10 12.54
CA VAL A 63 -1.79 3.61 11.40
C VAL A 63 -0.94 4.51 10.51
N VAL A 64 -0.14 5.41 11.10
CA VAL A 64 0.79 6.28 10.36
C VAL A 64 1.88 5.46 9.69
N GLY A 65 2.45 4.46 10.38
CA GLY A 65 3.44 3.56 9.80
C GLY A 65 2.90 2.78 8.60
N ALA A 66 1.68 2.26 8.71
CA ALA A 66 1.01 1.55 7.62
C ALA A 66 0.73 2.47 6.42
N ALA A 67 0.29 3.71 6.66
CA ALA A 67 0.09 4.72 5.63
C ALA A 67 1.39 5.03 4.87
N ILE A 68 2.50 5.23 5.57
CA ILE A 68 3.82 5.49 4.96
C ILE A 68 4.26 4.27 4.14
N CYS A 69 4.07 3.06 4.66
CA CYS A 69 4.41 1.82 3.95
C CYS A 69 3.60 1.67 2.64
N GLY A 70 2.29 1.92 2.69
CA GLY A 70 1.41 1.90 1.51
C GLY A 70 1.74 2.98 0.49
N LEU A 71 2.16 4.16 0.94
CA LEU A 71 2.67 5.22 0.06
C LEU A 71 3.95 4.77 -0.64
N TRP A 72 4.92 4.26 0.11
CA TRP A 72 6.23 3.88 -0.41
C TRP A 72 6.13 2.72 -1.40
N ALA A 73 5.34 1.69 -1.11
CA ALA A 73 5.10 0.57 -2.01
C ALA A 73 4.49 1.02 -3.36
N GLU A 74 3.55 1.96 -3.33
CA GLU A 74 2.92 2.49 -4.53
C GLU A 74 3.90 3.37 -5.34
N ILE A 75 4.77 4.13 -4.67
CA ILE A 75 5.86 4.88 -5.34
C ILE A 75 6.78 3.94 -6.11
N ILE A 76 7.29 2.87 -5.48
CA ILE A 76 8.14 1.88 -6.16
C ILE A 76 7.39 1.30 -7.37
N ARG A 77 6.12 0.93 -7.19
CA ARG A 77 5.32 0.33 -8.25
C ARG A 77 5.20 1.27 -9.45
N GLN A 78 4.95 2.55 -9.22
CA GLN A 78 4.89 3.54 -10.30
C GLN A 78 6.25 3.77 -10.95
N LEU A 79 7.34 3.81 -10.17
CA LEU A 79 8.70 3.91 -10.71
C LEU A 79 9.08 2.70 -11.58
N ALA A 80 8.70 1.48 -11.17
CA ALA A 80 8.94 0.27 -11.95
C ALA A 80 8.15 0.28 -13.27
N LEU A 81 6.91 0.78 -13.26
CA LEU A 81 6.10 0.95 -14.48
C LEU A 81 6.70 2.01 -15.42
N MET A 82 7.18 3.14 -14.87
CA MET A 82 7.88 4.16 -15.63
C MET A 82 9.17 3.61 -16.26
N ALA A 83 9.99 2.89 -15.50
CA ALA A 83 11.22 2.26 -16.00
C ALA A 83 10.92 1.28 -17.16
N ARG A 84 9.94 0.40 -16.98
CA ARG A 84 9.51 -0.54 -18.02
C ARG A 84 9.01 0.15 -19.29
N SER A 85 8.33 1.29 -19.14
CA SER A 85 7.87 2.07 -20.29
C SER A 85 9.00 2.77 -21.04
N ARG A 86 10.08 3.13 -20.33
CA ARG A 86 11.29 3.74 -20.92
C ARG A 86 12.08 2.71 -21.73
N ASP A 87 12.25 1.51 -21.20
CA ASP A 87 12.94 0.41 -21.89
C ASP A 87 12.19 -0.05 -23.15
N ALA A 88 10.86 0.01 -23.15
CA ALA A 88 10.05 -0.36 -24.32
C ALA A 88 10.03 0.72 -25.42
N SER A 89 10.54 1.92 -25.14
CA SER A 89 10.62 3.04 -26.11
C SER A 89 11.99 3.15 -26.78
N ASN A 90 12.99 2.40 -26.32
CA ASN A 90 14.38 2.43 -26.77
C ASN A 90 14.70 1.17 -27.58
#